data_AF-A0A7Y1ZJ35-F1
#
_entry.id   AF-A0A7Y1ZJ35-F1
#
_cell.length_a   1.000
_cell.length_b   1.000
_cell.length_c   1.000
_cell.angle_alpha   90.00
_cell.angle_beta   90.00
_cell.angle_gamma   90.00
#
_symmetry.space_group_name_H-M   'P 1'
#
loop_
_entity.id
_entity.type
_entity.pdbx_description
1 polymer ?
#
loop_
_entity_poly.entity_id
_entity_poly.type
_entity_poly.pdbx_seq_one_letter_code
_entity_poly.pdbx_strand_id
1 'polypeptide(L)' 'DDAFYVDNQMERSDAAGDDSLYEVAVVRLSSTEYTVTAAPLNLQLKDTGCNTYSLTSEGLRGSTGSLDLSECW' A
#
# COMPACT_ATOMS: atom_id res chain seq x y z
N ASP A 1 15.08 -3.73 -1.55
CA ASP A 1 13.72 -3.23 -1.30
C ASP A 1 13.27 -3.77 0.04
N ASP A 2 13.00 -2.87 0.98
CA ASP A 2 12.49 -3.23 2.30
C ASP A 2 10.95 -3.17 2.21
N ALA A 3 10.30 -4.30 2.46
CA ALA A 3 8.86 -4.41 2.57
C ALA A 3 8.47 -4.77 4.01
N PHE A 4 7.31 -4.30 4.44
CA PHE A 4 6.68 -4.72 5.70
C PHE A 4 5.19 -4.91 5.47
N TYR A 5 4.54 -5.61 6.39
CA TYR A 5 3.12 -5.95 6.28
C TYR A 5 2.34 -5.28 7.40
N VAL A 6 1.08 -4.95 7.13
CA VAL A 6 0.15 -4.35 8.09
C VAL A 6 -1.09 -5.21 8.18
N ASP A 7 -1.50 -5.56 9.41
CA ASP A 7 -2.67 -6.40 9.68
C ASP A 7 -3.96 -5.59 9.96
N ASN A 8 -5.02 -6.29 10.35
CA ASN A 8 -6.31 -5.68 10.67
C ASN A 8 -6.36 -4.92 12.01
N GLN A 9 -5.30 -4.99 12.80
CA GLN A 9 -5.11 -4.23 14.04
C GLN A 9 -4.18 -3.03 13.85
N MET A 10 -3.72 -2.79 12.60
CA MET A 10 -2.72 -1.79 12.24
C MET A 10 -1.34 -2.09 12.84
N GLU A 11 -1.06 -3.34 13.21
CA GLU A 11 0.26 -3.74 13.64
C GLU A 11 1.15 -4.03 12.42
N ARG A 12 2.43 -3.68 12.55
CA ARG A 12 3.45 -3.94 11.54
C ARG A 12 4.14 -5.28 11.81
N SER A 13 4.35 -6.07 10.76
CA SER A 13 5.22 -7.24 10.77
C SER A 13 6.24 -7.21 9.62
N ASP A 14 7.33 -7.97 9.75
CA ASP A 14 8.33 -8.12 8.68
C ASP A 14 8.07 -9.38 7.81
N ALA A 15 6.94 -10.07 8.03
CA ALA A 15 6.48 -11.21 7.24
C ALA A 15 4.95 -11.23 7.11
N ALA A 16 4.45 -11.66 5.96
CA ALA A 16 3.01 -11.81 5.72
C ALA A 16 2.42 -12.89 6.64
N GLY A 17 1.31 -12.54 7.31
CA GLY A 17 0.45 -13.45 8.07
C GLY A 17 -0.91 -13.61 7.41
N ASP A 18 -1.72 -14.55 7.92
CA ASP A 18 -3.08 -14.83 7.40
C ASP A 18 -4.04 -13.64 7.58
N ASP A 19 -3.74 -12.74 8.52
CA ASP A 19 -4.48 -11.51 8.84
C ASP A 19 -3.87 -10.23 8.25
N SER A 20 -2.73 -10.34 7.55
CA SER A 20 -2.13 -9.20 6.85
C SER A 20 -3.09 -8.64 5.81
N LEU A 21 -3.29 -7.33 5.79
CA LEU A 21 -4.17 -6.64 4.85
C LEU A 21 -3.40 -5.96 3.72
N TYR A 22 -2.18 -5.49 3.99
CA TYR A 22 -1.36 -4.84 2.99
C TYR A 22 0.11 -5.25 3.10
N GLU A 23 0.76 -5.39 1.96
CA GLU A 23 2.21 -5.33 1.83
C GLU A 23 2.61 -3.91 1.46
N VAL A 24 3.41 -3.27 2.32
CA VAL A 24 3.94 -1.93 2.11
C VAL A 24 5.38 -2.03 1.65
N ALA A 25 5.66 -1.53 0.45
CA ALA A 25 6.99 -1.52 -0.14
C ALA A 25 7.43 -0.10 -0.49
N VAL A 26 8.73 0.15 -0.42
CA VAL A 26 9.34 1.44 -0.83
C VAL A 26 10.23 1.21 -2.03
N VAL A 27 9.85 1.80 -3.17
CA VAL A 27 10.66 1.84 -4.38
C VAL A 27 11.42 3.16 -4.41
N ARG A 28 12.75 3.11 -4.28
CA ARG A 28 13.60 4.31 -4.40
C ARG A 28 13.95 4.52 -5.87
N LEU A 29 13.61 5.69 -6.40
CA LEU A 29 13.92 6.09 -7.78
C LEU A 29 15.24 6.86 -7.84
N SER A 30 15.56 7.61 -6.79
CA SER A 30 16.83 8.32 -6.62
C SER A 30 17.17 8.49 -5.13
N SER A 31 18.18 9.31 -4.79
CA SER A 31 18.52 9.61 -3.39
C SER A 31 17.46 10.47 -2.68
N THR A 32 16.59 11.14 -3.44
CA THR A 32 15.55 12.03 -2.91
C THR A 32 14.14 11.66 -3.37
N GLU A 33 14.01 10.75 -4.34
CA GLU A 33 12.72 10.34 -4.88
C GLU A 33 12.41 8.90 -4.53
N TYR A 34 11.21 8.67 -4.05
CA TYR A 34 10.68 7.35 -3.75
C TYR A 34 9.19 7.29 -4.00
N THR A 35 8.69 6.07 -4.13
CA THR A 35 7.26 5.76 -4.10
C THR A 35 7.04 4.67 -3.06
N VAL A 36 6.12 4.93 -2.12
CA VAL A 36 5.59 3.92 -1.22
C VAL A 36 4.37 3.32 -1.89
N THR A 37 4.25 2.00 -1.90
CA THR A 37 3.06 1.29 -2.38
C THR A 37 2.49 0.44 -1.26
N ALA A 38 1.17 0.37 -1.15
CA ALA A 38 0.47 -0.60 -0.30
C ALA A 38 -0.37 -1.52 -1.18
N ALA A 39 0.12 -2.73 -1.44
CA ALA A 39 -0.57 -3.74 -2.23
C ALA A 39 -1.50 -4.56 -1.34
N PRO A 40 -2.78 -4.75 -1.69
CA PRO A 40 -3.73 -5.47 -0.86
C PRO A 40 -3.40 -6.96 -0.78
N LEU A 41 -3.61 -7.54 0.40
CA LEU A 41 -3.44 -8.96 0.71
C LEU A 41 -4.71 -9.54 1.33
N ASN A 42 -4.81 -10.87 1.31
CA ASN A 42 -5.84 -11.63 2.01
C ASN A 42 -7.26 -11.04 1.85
N LEU A 43 -7.90 -10.63 2.94
CA LEU A 43 -9.25 -10.07 2.94
C LEU A 43 -9.36 -8.74 2.19
N GLN A 44 -8.27 -7.97 2.11
CA GLN A 44 -8.24 -6.69 1.41
C GLN A 44 -8.25 -6.84 -0.11
N LEU A 45 -7.97 -8.03 -0.66
CA LEU A 45 -8.13 -8.31 -2.10
C LEU A 45 -9.57 -8.11 -2.59
N LYS A 46 -10.55 -8.06 -1.67
CA LYS A 46 -11.95 -7.74 -1.98
C LYS A 46 -12.16 -6.27 -2.32
N ASP A 47 -11.26 -5.38 -1.91
CA ASP A 47 -11.29 -3.97 -2.27
C ASP A 47 -10.73 -3.77 -3.69
N THR A 48 -11.58 -4.03 -4.68
CA THR A 48 -11.28 -3.72 -6.08
C THR A 48 -11.52 -2.24 -6.40
N GLY A 49 -12.18 -1.51 -5.49
CA GLY A 49 -12.55 -0.12 -5.65
C GLY A 49 -11.34 0.80 -5.53
N CYS A 50 -10.51 0.60 -4.51
CA CYS A 50 -9.27 1.35 -4.32
C CYS A 50 -8.02 0.56 -4.69
N ASN A 51 -8.03 -0.76 -4.43
CA ASN A 51 -6.95 -1.67 -4.79
C ASN A 51 -5.58 -1.20 -4.23
N THR A 52 -4.51 -1.20 -5.02
CA THR A 52 -3.18 -0.76 -4.58
C THR A 52 -3.13 0.75 -4.39
N TYR A 53 -2.63 1.18 -3.23
CA TYR A 53 -2.36 2.58 -2.92
C TYR A 53 -0.91 2.95 -3.24
N SER A 54 -0.66 4.20 -3.59
CA SER A 54 0.70 4.75 -3.73
C SER A 54 0.85 6.16 -3.15
N LEU A 55 2.06 6.48 -2.67
CA LEU A 55 2.43 7.81 -2.19
C LEU A 55 3.86 8.14 -2.64
N THR A 56 4.03 9.22 -3.40
CA THR A 56 5.37 9.68 -3.83
C THR A 56 6.06 10.51 -2.76
N SER A 57 7.37 10.73 -2.91
CA SER A 57 8.16 11.66 -2.10
C SER A 57 7.66 13.11 -2.14
N GLU A 58 6.86 13.48 -3.14
CA GLU A 58 6.22 14.80 -3.26
C GLU A 58 4.85 14.86 -2.59
N GLY A 59 4.38 13.75 -2.01
CA GLY A 59 3.06 13.64 -1.40
C GLY A 59 1.92 13.39 -2.39
N LEU A 60 2.23 13.03 -3.64
CA LEU A 60 1.22 12.65 -4.62
C LEU A 60 0.65 11.29 -4.26
N ARG A 61 -0.66 11.27 -4.02
CA ARG A 61 -1.45 10.08 -3.70
C ARG A 61 -1.92 9.40 -4.98
N GLY A 62 -1.94 8.08 -5.00
CA GLY A 62 -2.46 7.28 -6.09
C GLY A 62 -3.24 6.06 -5.60
N SER A 63 -4.12 5.56 -6.45
CA SER A 63 -4.83 4.29 -6.31
C SER A 63 -4.94 3.63 -7.69
N THR A 64 -5.04 2.31 -7.76
CA THR A 64 -5.18 1.57 -9.03
C THR A 64 -6.55 0.94 -9.22
N GLY A 65 -7.47 1.15 -8.28
CA GLY A 65 -8.83 0.62 -8.34
C GLY A 65 -9.76 1.44 -9.25
N SER A 66 -11.04 1.07 -9.25
CA SER A 66 -12.06 1.67 -10.12
C SER A 66 -12.70 2.95 -9.57
N LEU A 67 -12.57 3.23 -8.28
CA LEU A 67 -13.16 4.41 -7.63
C LEU A 67 -12.29 5.65 -7.85
N ASP A 68 -12.91 6.83 -7.67
CA ASP A 68 -12.17 8.08 -7.76
C ASP A 68 -11.15 8.20 -6.62
N LEU A 69 -10.02 8.86 -6.88
CA LEU A 69 -8.94 8.98 -5.90
C LEU A 69 -9.41 9.59 -4.57
N SER A 70 -10.36 10.53 -4.61
CA SER A 70 -10.94 11.17 -3.42
C SER A 70 -11.84 10.27 -2.59
N GLU A 71 -12.31 9.15 -3.13
CA GLU A 71 -13.08 8.15 -2.36
C GLU A 71 -12.14 7.22 -1.58
N CYS A 72 -10.88 7.11 -2.00
CA CYS A 72 -9.89 6.21 -1.42
C CYS A 72 -8.93 6.90 -0.42
N TRP A 73 -8.74 8.23 -0.50
CA TRP A 73 -7.70 8.98 0.22
C TRP A 73 -8.17 10.20 0.99
#